data_AF-A0A535AHR8-F1
#
_entry.id   AF-A0A535AHR8-F1
#
_cell.length_a   1.000
_cell.length_b   1.000
_cell.length_c   1.000
_cell.angle_alpha   90.00
_cell.angle_beta   90.00
_cell.angle_gamma   90.00
#
_symmetry.space_group_name_H-M   'P 1'
#
loop_
_entity.id
_entity.type
_entity.pdbx_description
1 polymer ?
#
loop_
_entity_poly.entity_id
_entity_poly.type
_entity_poly.pdbx_seq_one_letter_code
_entity_poly.pdbx_strand_id
1 'polypeptide(L)'
;MFSKFRPQPRSILVALALSAGALTLVGALPASAGDLGPFTCTDKSGGVSGAPATVYDVRIAHHDGYDRLVIGFPTSNTMPQYQLTRQATSTFLRDASGQPISLDGSAGIRAVLRNAD
;
A
#
# COMPACT_ATOMS: atom_id res chain seq x y z
N MET A 1 -11.70 -53.45 -50.88
CA MET A 1 -10.58 -54.41 -50.91
C MET A 1 -9.34 -53.69 -51.44
N PHE A 2 -8.56 -53.08 -50.55
CA PHE A 2 -7.19 -52.65 -50.80
C PHE A 2 -6.44 -52.76 -49.47
N SER A 3 -5.42 -53.62 -49.47
CA SER A 3 -4.39 -53.75 -48.44
C SER A 3 -3.57 -52.46 -48.37
N LYS A 4 -3.01 -52.12 -47.20
CA LYS A 4 -1.55 -52.02 -47.00
C LYS A 4 -1.13 -51.34 -45.68
N PHE A 5 -0.18 -52.01 -45.03
CA PHE A 5 0.96 -51.47 -44.27
C PHE A 5 0.73 -50.69 -42.96
N ARG A 6 1.02 -51.38 -41.85
CA ARG A 6 1.54 -50.77 -40.62
C ARG A 6 3.02 -50.44 -40.78
N PRO A 7 3.43 -49.25 -40.33
CA PRO A 7 4.67 -49.11 -39.58
C PRO A 7 4.43 -48.31 -38.29
N GLN A 8 4.93 -48.80 -37.16
CA GLN A 8 5.02 -48.00 -35.92
C GLN A 8 6.27 -47.13 -35.95
N PRO A 9 6.20 -45.87 -35.51
CA PRO A 9 7.37 -45.16 -35.04
C PRO A 9 7.19 -44.68 -33.59
N ARG A 10 7.99 -45.33 -32.73
CA ARG A 10 8.70 -44.81 -31.55
C ARG A 10 8.26 -43.45 -31.00
N SER A 11 7.68 -43.49 -29.81
CA SER A 11 7.62 -42.37 -28.87
C SER A 11 9.04 -41.88 -28.53
N ILE A 12 9.36 -40.66 -28.93
CA ILE A 12 10.49 -39.91 -28.40
C ILE A 12 9.90 -38.76 -27.60
N LEU A 13 9.92 -38.91 -26.27
CA LEU A 13 9.70 -37.81 -25.34
C LEU A 13 10.87 -36.83 -25.50
N VAL A 14 10.64 -35.75 -26.22
CA VAL A 14 11.55 -34.60 -26.22
C VAL A 14 11.30 -33.85 -24.92
N ALA A 15 12.20 -34.00 -23.95
CA ALA A 15 12.23 -33.16 -22.78
C ALA A 15 12.63 -31.74 -23.23
N LEU A 16 11.66 -30.85 -23.36
CA LEU A 16 11.92 -29.42 -23.52
C LEU A 16 12.43 -28.90 -22.16
N ALA A 17 13.74 -28.74 -22.03
CA ALA A 17 14.31 -27.97 -20.93
C ALA A 17 13.97 -26.49 -21.18
N LEU A 18 12.87 -26.01 -20.60
CA LEU A 18 12.63 -24.58 -20.48
C LEU A 18 13.66 -24.03 -19.48
N SER A 19 14.74 -23.45 -20.00
CA SER A 19 15.62 -22.60 -19.21
C SER A 19 14.80 -21.41 -18.71
N ALA A 20 14.44 -21.45 -17.44
CA ALA A 20 13.85 -20.32 -16.73
C ALA A 20 14.88 -19.19 -16.67
N GLY A 21 14.83 -18.28 -17.65
CA GLY A 21 15.45 -16.98 -17.54
C GLY A 21 14.69 -16.21 -16.47
N ALA A 22 15.20 -16.23 -15.23
CA ALA A 22 14.70 -15.38 -14.17
C ALA A 22 15.03 -13.92 -14.54
N LEU A 23 14.11 -13.24 -15.23
CA LEU A 23 14.12 -11.79 -15.28
C LEU A 23 13.88 -11.31 -13.84
N THR A 24 14.94 -10.89 -13.16
CA THR A 24 14.81 -10.18 -11.89
C THR A 24 14.22 -8.81 -12.21
N LEU A 25 12.89 -8.72 -12.30
CA LEU A 25 12.21 -7.46 -12.05
C LEU A 25 12.51 -7.12 -10.60
N VAL A 26 13.55 -6.32 -10.37
CA VAL A 26 13.70 -5.57 -9.12
C VAL A 26 12.68 -4.42 -9.19
N GLY A 27 11.40 -4.77 -9.23
CA GLY A 27 10.36 -3.85 -8.84
C GLY A 27 10.57 -3.61 -7.36
N ALA A 28 10.66 -2.34 -6.95
CA ALA A 28 10.59 -1.99 -5.54
C ALA A 28 9.29 -2.60 -5.00
N LEU A 29 9.40 -3.72 -4.30
CA LEU A 29 8.29 -4.28 -3.57
C LEU A 29 7.81 -3.14 -2.65
N PRO A 30 6.51 -2.79 -2.64
CA PRO A 30 6.01 -1.83 -1.68
C PRO A 30 6.49 -2.32 -0.31
N ALA A 31 7.15 -1.46 0.46
CA ALA A 31 7.71 -1.81 1.77
C ALA A 31 6.71 -2.69 2.50
N SER A 32 7.05 -3.97 2.62
CA SER A 32 6.10 -4.97 3.09
C SER A 32 5.68 -4.52 4.48
N ALA A 33 4.37 -4.51 4.76
CA ALA A 33 3.90 -4.21 6.10
C ALA A 33 4.54 -5.11 7.19
N GLY A 34 5.22 -6.20 6.79
CA GLY A 34 6.01 -7.06 7.66
C GLY A 34 7.29 -6.46 8.24
N ASP A 35 7.83 -5.36 7.68
CA ASP A 35 8.96 -4.63 8.31
C ASP A 35 8.48 -3.58 9.34
N LEU A 36 7.16 -3.46 9.53
CA LEU A 36 6.61 -2.62 10.57
C LEU A 36 6.73 -3.36 11.91
N GLY A 37 7.27 -2.66 12.92
CA GLY A 37 7.28 -3.18 14.29
C GLY A 37 5.88 -3.51 14.82
N PRO A 38 5.77 -4.09 16.02
CA PRO A 38 4.47 -4.44 16.60
C PRO A 38 3.54 -3.22 16.64
N PHE A 39 2.24 -3.48 16.48
CA PHE A 39 1.24 -2.43 16.58
C PHE A 39 1.34 -1.74 17.93
N THR A 40 1.43 -0.41 17.91
CA THR A 40 1.47 0.41 19.12
C THR A 40 0.35 1.43 19.06
N CYS A 41 -0.50 1.44 20.09
CA CYS A 41 -1.52 2.46 20.24
C CYS A 41 -0.86 3.73 20.81
N THR A 42 -0.17 4.48 19.95
CA THR A 42 0.50 5.74 20.29
C THR A 42 0.44 6.70 19.10
N ASP A 43 0.55 7.99 19.40
CA ASP A 43 0.68 9.02 18.38
C ASP A 43 2.00 8.84 17.61
N LYS A 44 2.01 9.27 16.35
CA LYS A 44 3.16 9.13 15.44
C LYS A 44 3.43 10.43 14.72
N SER A 45 4.69 10.68 14.41
CA SER A 45 5.13 11.80 13.58
C SER A 45 6.41 11.43 12.84
N GLY A 46 6.71 12.14 11.78
CA GLY A 46 7.89 11.89 10.97
C GLY A 46 7.91 12.74 9.71
N GLY A 47 8.67 12.28 8.70
CA GLY A 47 8.88 13.00 7.46
C GLY A 47 9.89 14.14 7.60
N VAL A 48 10.02 14.93 6.54
CA VAL A 48 11.00 16.03 6.47
C VAL A 48 10.28 17.37 6.56
N SER A 49 10.72 18.23 7.50
CA SER A 49 10.18 19.58 7.67
C SER A 49 10.36 20.40 6.40
N GLY A 50 9.29 21.05 5.95
CA GLY A 50 9.29 21.89 4.74
C GLY A 50 9.30 21.13 3.41
N ALA A 51 9.37 19.79 3.41
CA ALA A 51 9.30 19.02 2.17
C ALA A 51 7.91 19.20 1.51
N PRO A 52 7.85 19.64 0.25
CA PRO A 52 6.58 19.76 -0.47
C PRO A 52 6.10 18.37 -0.87
N ALA A 53 4.78 18.18 -0.86
CA ALA A 53 4.17 16.98 -1.41
C ALA A 53 2.81 17.27 -2.02
N THR A 54 2.39 16.45 -2.97
CA THR A 54 1.03 16.47 -3.52
C THR A 54 0.38 15.14 -3.21
N VAL A 55 -0.79 15.19 -2.57
CA VAL A 55 -1.60 14.00 -2.33
C VAL A 55 -2.32 13.65 -3.62
N TYR A 56 -2.04 12.49 -4.19
CA TYR A 56 -2.71 12.05 -5.43
C TYR A 56 -3.83 11.04 -5.19
N ASP A 57 -3.87 10.41 -4.01
CA ASP A 57 -4.84 9.36 -3.69
C ASP A 57 -5.00 9.21 -2.17
N VAL A 58 -6.22 8.86 -1.74
CA VAL A 58 -6.55 8.50 -0.36
C VAL A 58 -7.41 7.25 -0.40
N ARG A 59 -6.88 6.15 0.14
CA ARG A 59 -7.55 4.85 0.13
C ARG A 59 -7.75 4.34 1.54
N ILE A 60 -8.88 3.66 1.74
CA ILE A 60 -9.21 3.00 2.99
C ILE A 60 -9.56 1.55 2.70
N ALA A 61 -9.09 0.63 3.53
CA ALA A 61 -9.44 -0.77 3.47
C ALA A 61 -9.57 -1.37 4.87
N HIS A 62 -10.57 -2.22 5.06
CA HIS A 62 -10.70 -3.05 6.26
C HIS A 62 -9.83 -4.31 6.11
N HIS A 63 -9.14 -4.68 7.18
CA HIS A 63 -8.39 -5.93 7.29
C HIS A 63 -8.67 -6.61 8.63
N ASP A 64 -8.35 -7.90 8.71
CA ASP A 64 -8.45 -8.64 9.97
C ASP A 64 -7.55 -8.00 11.04
N GLY A 65 -8.17 -7.44 12.07
CA GLY A 65 -7.50 -6.82 13.21
C GLY A 65 -7.07 -5.37 13.05
N TYR A 66 -7.25 -4.74 11.87
CA TYR A 66 -6.96 -3.31 11.68
C TYR A 66 -7.62 -2.73 10.42
N ASP A 67 -7.89 -1.43 10.45
CA ASP A 67 -8.19 -0.65 9.24
C ASP A 67 -6.91 0.00 8.70
N ARG A 68 -6.82 0.13 7.38
CA ARG A 68 -5.69 0.75 6.70
C ARG A 68 -6.15 2.01 5.98
N LEU A 69 -5.63 3.15 6.41
CA LEU A 69 -5.66 4.41 5.65
C LEU A 69 -4.34 4.58 4.90
N VAL A 70 -4.38 4.74 3.59
CA VAL A 70 -3.23 4.99 2.73
C VAL A 70 -3.38 6.36 2.08
N ILE A 71 -2.37 7.20 2.25
CA ILE A 71 -2.26 8.50 1.58
C ILE A 71 -1.12 8.39 0.57
N GLY A 72 -1.45 8.59 -0.71
CA GLY A 72 -0.53 8.44 -1.83
C GLY A 72 0.22 9.73 -2.13
N PHE A 73 1.56 9.64 -2.19
CA PHE A 73 2.44 10.69 -2.68
C PHE A 73 3.25 10.19 -3.88
N PRO A 74 3.53 11.03 -4.91
CA PRO A 74 4.44 10.66 -5.98
C PRO A 74 5.79 10.21 -5.42
N THR A 75 6.40 9.19 -6.01
CA THR A 75 7.69 8.65 -5.54
C THR A 75 8.86 9.62 -5.76
N SER A 76 8.66 10.66 -6.57
CA SER A 76 9.58 11.79 -6.73
C SER A 76 9.62 12.69 -5.49
N ASN A 77 8.65 12.59 -4.59
CA ASN A 77 8.53 13.48 -3.45
C ASN A 77 9.27 12.89 -2.24
N THR A 78 9.96 13.75 -1.51
CA THR A 78 10.37 13.43 -0.14
C THR A 78 9.11 13.31 0.73
N MET A 79 9.06 12.32 1.63
CA MET A 79 7.94 12.16 2.57
C MET A 79 7.70 13.48 3.34
N PRO A 80 6.53 14.13 3.20
CA PRO A 80 6.25 15.39 3.88
C PRO A 80 6.18 15.17 5.39
N GLN A 81 6.46 16.23 6.14
CA GLN A 81 6.29 16.18 7.58
C GLN A 81 4.83 15.86 7.93
N TYR A 82 4.64 14.88 8.81
CA TYR A 82 3.31 14.47 9.25
C TYR A 82 3.18 14.37 10.78
N GLN A 83 1.95 14.49 11.25
CA GLN A 83 1.53 14.13 12.61
C GLN A 83 0.23 13.33 12.58
N LEU A 84 0.22 12.21 13.30
CA LEU A 84 -0.93 11.36 13.55
C LEU A 84 -1.21 11.38 15.05
N THR A 85 -2.34 11.97 15.43
CA THR A 85 -2.75 12.13 16.82
C THR A 85 -4.06 11.39 17.07
N ARG A 86 -4.10 10.55 18.09
CA ARG A 86 -5.35 9.90 18.50
C ARG A 86 -6.25 10.91 19.19
N GLN A 87 -7.54 10.82 18.91
CA GLN A 87 -8.58 11.61 19.54
C GLN A 87 -9.45 10.67 20.36
N ALA A 88 -9.64 11.00 21.63
CA ALA A 88 -10.52 10.24 22.52
C ALA A 88 -12.01 10.42 22.17
N THR A 89 -12.32 11.39 21.29
CA THR A 89 -13.67 11.67 20.80
C THR A 89 -13.68 11.69 19.27
N SER A 90 -14.87 11.62 18.68
CA SER A 90 -15.11 11.75 17.24
C SER A 90 -15.40 13.20 16.81
N THR A 91 -15.16 14.18 17.69
CA THR A 91 -15.37 15.61 17.42
C THR A 91 -14.04 16.29 17.11
N PHE A 92 -13.99 16.96 15.96
CA PHE A 92 -12.80 17.64 15.44
C PHE A 92 -13.11 19.11 15.17
N LEU A 93 -12.10 19.97 15.23
CA LEU A 93 -12.24 21.35 14.75
C LEU A 93 -12.02 21.39 13.24
N ARG A 94 -12.99 21.94 12.53
CA ARG A 94 -12.92 22.29 11.11
C ARG A 94 -11.93 23.45 11.00
N ASP A 95 -10.82 23.17 10.31
CA ASP A 95 -9.86 24.15 9.78
C ASP A 95 -9.54 25.35 10.71
N ALA A 96 -9.24 26.52 10.12
CA ALA A 96 -8.98 27.75 10.85
C ALA A 96 -10.26 28.43 11.38
N SER A 97 -11.45 27.98 10.97
CA SER A 97 -12.73 28.51 11.45
C SER A 97 -13.04 28.09 12.89
N GLY A 98 -12.40 27.02 13.38
CA GLY A 98 -12.63 26.50 14.74
C GLY A 98 -14.01 25.88 14.95
N GLN A 99 -14.78 25.64 13.88
CA GLN A 99 -16.12 25.06 13.98
C GLN A 99 -16.04 23.56 14.28
N PRO A 100 -16.74 23.03 15.29
CA PRO A 100 -16.71 21.60 15.56
C PRO A 100 -17.46 20.80 14.49
N ILE A 101 -16.90 19.65 14.11
CA ILE A 101 -17.54 18.60 13.31
C ILE A 101 -17.49 17.33 14.12
N SER A 102 -18.63 16.67 14.29
CA SER A 102 -18.68 15.30 14.81
C SER A 102 -18.79 14.33 13.64
N LEU A 103 -17.92 13.33 13.64
CA LEU A 103 -17.97 12.19 12.73
C LEU A 103 -18.68 11.02 13.41
N ASP A 104 -19.16 10.07 12.62
CA ASP A 104 -19.70 8.83 13.16
C ASP A 104 -18.62 8.07 13.95
N GLY A 105 -19.03 7.44 15.06
CA GLY A 105 -18.13 6.74 15.98
C GLY A 105 -17.90 7.48 17.29
N SER A 106 -17.03 6.93 18.14
CA SER A 106 -16.77 7.41 19.50
C SER A 106 -15.36 7.92 19.75
N ALA A 107 -14.44 7.72 18.80
CA ALA A 107 -13.06 8.14 18.84
C ALA A 107 -12.58 8.44 17.42
N GLY A 108 -11.37 8.96 17.26
CA GLY A 108 -10.83 9.13 15.92
C GLY A 108 -9.34 9.38 15.85
N ILE A 109 -8.86 9.62 14.63
CA ILE A 109 -7.44 9.88 14.34
C ILE A 109 -7.37 11.18 13.56
N ARG A 110 -6.54 12.11 14.01
CA ARG A 110 -6.24 13.35 13.29
C ARG A 110 -4.91 13.19 12.57
N ALA A 111 -4.97 13.14 11.24
CA ALA A 111 -3.80 13.18 10.37
C ALA A 111 -3.56 14.62 9.87
N VAL A 112 -2.35 15.13 10.08
CA VAL A 112 -1.90 16.43 9.56
C VAL A 112 -0.68 16.20 8.71
N LEU A 113 -0.76 16.62 7.45
CA LEU A 113 0.35 16.69 6.50
C LEU A 113 0.74 18.15 6.34
N ARG A 114 2.02 18.47 6.43
CA ARG A 114 2.51 19.85 6.32
C ARG A 114 3.13 20.08 4.96
N ASN A 115 2.88 21.27 4.41
CA ASN A 115 3.33 21.66 3.08
C ASN A 115 2.89 20.64 1.99
N ALA A 116 1.68 20.11 2.15
CA ALA A 116 1.08 19.16 1.22
C ALA A 116 -0.23 19.72 0.64
N ASP A 117 -0.41 19.57 -0.67
CA ASP A 117 -1.61 19.99 -1.42
C ASP A 117 -2.43 18.81 -1.98
#